data_AF-A0A2I0XFR0-F1
#
_entry.id   AF-A0A2I0XFR0-F1
#
_cell.length_a   1.000
_cell.length_b   1.000
_cell.length_c   1.000
_cell.angle_alpha   90.00
_cell.angle_beta   90.00
_cell.angle_gamma   90.00
#
_symmetry.space_group_name_H-M   'P 1'
#
loop_
_entity.id
_entity.type
_entity.pdbx_description
1 polymer ?
#
loop_
_entity_poly.entity_id
_entity_poly.type
_entity_poly.pdbx_seq_one_letter_code
_entity_poly.pdbx_strand_id
1 'polypeptide(L)'
;MIYEVNRLLKPGGIFMLITYGDPSVRIPHLNQPGCCWKFTLYIIPRPDFKSAVDSSSLRSVMEPVPLTENGLLPPEYVLQDPESHYIYFCKKMEG
;
A
#
# COMPACT_ATOMS: atom_id res chain seq x y z
N MET A 1 -0.76 -14.48 11.15
CA MET A 1 -1.69 -14.13 10.05
C MET A 1 -0.98 -14.11 8.69
N ILE A 2 0.05 -13.28 8.47
CA ILE A 2 0.71 -13.16 7.14
C ILE A 2 1.33 -14.47 6.61
N TYR A 3 1.90 -15.30 7.48
CA TYR A 3 2.44 -16.61 7.10
C TYR A 3 1.39 -17.56 6.53
N GLU A 4 0.17 -17.57 7.08
CA GLU A 4 -0.92 -18.39 6.54
C GLU A 4 -1.38 -17.88 5.18
N VAL A 5 -1.44 -16.54 5.00
CA VAL A 5 -1.72 -15.94 3.69
C VAL A 5 -0.64 -16.36 2.68
N ASN A 6 0.64 -16.30 3.07
CA ASN A 6 1.74 -16.75 2.22
C ASN A 6 1.64 -18.24 1.88
N ARG A 7 1.29 -19.10 2.84
CA ARG A 7 1.14 -20.54 2.61
C ARG A 7 0.01 -20.86 1.63
N LEU A 8 -1.09 -20.12 1.70
CA LEU A 8 -2.29 -20.34 0.88
C LEU A 8 -2.15 -19.77 -0.53
N LEU A 9 -1.47 -18.64 -0.70
CA LEU A 9 -1.31 -18.02 -2.01
C LEU A 9 -0.29 -18.79 -2.86
N LYS A 10 -0.69 -19.06 -4.11
CA LYS A 10 0.24 -19.53 -5.15
C LYS A 10 1.13 -18.36 -5.63
N PRO A 11 2.29 -18.63 -6.26
CA PRO A 11 3.05 -17.58 -6.93
C PRO A 11 2.17 -16.77 -7.89
N GLY A 12 2.33 -15.44 -7.88
CA GLY A 12 1.48 -14.51 -8.61
C GLY A 12 0.16 -14.16 -7.92
N GLY A 13 -0.24 -14.88 -6.87
CA GLY A 13 -1.41 -14.57 -6.05
C GLY A 13 -1.30 -13.22 -5.35
N ILE A 14 -2.44 -12.57 -5.12
CA ILE A 14 -2.50 -11.21 -4.57
C ILE A 14 -3.20 -11.22 -3.22
N PHE A 15 -2.56 -10.63 -2.22
CA PHE A 15 -3.17 -10.25 -0.96
C PHE A 15 -3.37 -8.73 -0.95
N MET A 16 -4.62 -8.29 -0.75
CA MET A 16 -4.96 -6.89 -0.61
C MET A 16 -5.27 -6.57 0.86
N LEU A 17 -4.60 -5.57 1.42
CA LEU A 17 -4.88 -5.05 2.75
C LEU A 17 -5.29 -3.58 2.65
N ILE A 18 -6.46 -3.24 3.20
CA ILE A 18 -6.95 -1.87 3.31
C ILE A 18 -6.94 -1.48 4.79
N THR A 19 -6.22 -0.42 5.15
CA THR A 19 -6.04 -0.01 6.55
C THR A 19 -5.65 1.47 6.65
N TYR A 20 -5.85 2.07 7.82
CA TYR A 20 -5.30 3.39 8.16
C TYR A 20 -3.82 3.35 8.57
N GLY A 21 -3.22 2.15 8.66
CA GLY A 21 -1.83 2.01 9.09
C GLY A 21 -0.84 2.48 8.02
N ASP A 22 -0.03 3.47 8.38
CA ASP A 22 1.04 4.04 7.56
C ASP A 22 2.07 2.98 7.09
N PRO A 23 2.64 3.12 5.87
CA PRO A 23 3.61 2.20 5.30
C PRO A 23 4.83 1.94 6.19
N SER A 24 5.33 2.95 6.89
CA SER A 24 6.50 2.82 7.77
C SER A 24 6.28 1.83 8.92
N VAL A 25 5.04 1.70 9.38
CA VAL A 25 4.65 0.75 10.41
C VAL A 25 4.20 -0.56 9.78
N ARG A 26 3.39 -0.50 8.71
CA ARG A 26 2.69 -1.67 8.17
C ARG A 26 3.59 -2.58 7.35
N ILE A 27 4.45 -2.04 6.49
CA ILE A 27 5.28 -2.86 5.58
C ILE A 27 6.23 -3.79 6.34
N PRO A 28 6.89 -3.38 7.44
CA PRO A 28 7.66 -4.32 8.26
C PRO A 28 6.88 -5.56 8.70
N HIS A 29 5.59 -5.41 9.00
CA HIS A 29 4.73 -6.52 9.44
C HIS A 29 4.26 -7.41 8.29
N LEU A 30 4.24 -6.89 7.06
CA LEU A 30 3.88 -7.65 5.85
C LEU A 30 5.10 -8.35 5.24
N ASN A 31 6.26 -7.69 5.27
CA ASN A 31 7.52 -8.15 4.70
C ASN A 31 8.37 -8.96 5.72
N GLN A 32 7.72 -9.92 6.38
CA GLN A 32 8.38 -10.79 7.35
C GLN A 32 9.31 -11.79 6.63
N PRO A 33 10.38 -12.27 7.29
CA PRO A 33 11.29 -13.26 6.71
C PRO A 33 10.53 -14.48 6.14
N GLY A 34 10.91 -14.90 4.93
CA GLY A 34 10.27 -16.01 4.20
C GLY A 34 9.01 -15.63 3.41
N CYS A 35 8.58 -14.37 3.44
CA CYS A 35 7.49 -13.88 2.61
C CYS A 35 8.03 -12.95 1.51
N CYS A 36 8.15 -13.46 0.29
CA CYS A 36 8.64 -12.69 -0.86
C CYS A 36 7.47 -12.02 -1.58
N TRP A 37 7.23 -10.74 -1.28
CA TRP A 37 6.18 -9.94 -1.89
C TRP A 37 6.74 -8.83 -2.78
N LYS A 38 6.03 -8.52 -3.86
CA LYS A 38 6.11 -7.21 -4.53
C LYS A 38 4.96 -6.36 -4.02
N PHE A 39 5.29 -5.21 -3.42
CA PHE A 39 4.32 -4.25 -2.91
C PHE A 39 4.00 -3.20 -3.97
N THR A 40 2.71 -2.91 -4.12
CA THR A 40 2.20 -1.71 -4.77
C THR A 40 1.27 -1.02 -3.77
N LEU A 41 1.49 0.27 -3.51
CA LEU A 41 0.69 1.04 -2.58
C LEU A 41 -0.25 1.97 -3.33
N TYR A 42 -1.49 2.07 -2.88
CA TYR A 42 -2.41 3.15 -3.24
C TYR A 42 -2.85 3.86 -1.97
N ILE A 43 -3.12 5.16 -2.09
CA ILE A 43 -3.60 5.99 -0.99
C ILE A 43 -4.89 6.63 -1.45
N ILE A 44 -5.97 6.36 -0.73
CA ILE A 44 -7.30 6.89 -1.01
C ILE A 44 -7.70 7.82 0.14
N PRO A 45 -8.01 9.10 -0.12
CA PRO A 45 -8.50 10.01 0.91
C PRO A 45 -9.89 9.58 1.38
N ARG A 46 -10.32 10.04 2.55
CA ARG A 46 -11.67 9.70 3.03
C ARG A 46 -12.75 10.26 2.10
N PRO A 47 -13.93 9.62 2.02
CA PRO A 47 -14.99 10.02 1.08
C PRO A 47 -15.43 11.49 1.17
N ASP A 48 -15.29 12.11 2.35
CA ASP A 48 -15.66 13.50 2.64
C ASP A 48 -14.49 14.49 2.55
N PHE A 49 -13.28 14.02 2.24
CA PHE A 49 -12.10 14.86 2.11
C PHE A 49 -12.21 15.74 0.86
N LYS A 50 -12.35 17.05 1.08
CA LYS A 50 -12.30 18.05 0.01
C LYS A 50 -10.87 18.54 -0.13
N SER A 51 -10.12 17.96 -1.07
CA SER A 51 -8.84 18.54 -1.47
C SER A 51 -9.08 19.91 -2.09
N ALA A 52 -8.20 20.89 -1.83
CA ALA A 52 -8.28 22.22 -2.43
C ALA A 52 -8.02 22.21 -3.96
N VAL A 53 -7.68 21.05 -4.53
CA VAL A 53 -7.31 20.87 -5.93
C VAL A 53 -8.39 20.06 -6.65
N ASP A 54 -8.87 20.63 -7.76
CA ASP A 54 -10.01 20.18 -8.57
C ASP A 54 -9.95 18.70 -9.03
N SER A 55 -11.11 18.24 -9.52
CA SER A 55 -11.52 16.97 -10.18
C SER A 55 -10.48 16.08 -10.89
N SER A 56 -9.25 16.53 -11.10
CA SER A 56 -8.06 15.72 -11.43
C SER A 56 -7.67 14.72 -10.33
N SER A 57 -8.09 14.95 -9.08
CA SER A 57 -7.72 14.16 -7.90
C SER A 57 -8.14 12.69 -8.00
N LEU A 58 -9.29 12.37 -8.60
CA LEU A 58 -9.78 11.00 -8.78
C LEU A 58 -8.86 10.14 -9.65
N ARG A 59 -8.20 10.73 -10.66
CA ARG A 59 -7.18 10.00 -11.44
C ARG A 59 -5.92 9.74 -10.61
N SER A 60 -5.51 10.69 -9.77
CA SER A 60 -4.34 10.49 -8.89
C SER A 60 -4.55 9.39 -7.84
N VAL A 61 -5.81 9.19 -7.39
CA VAL A 61 -6.16 8.12 -6.43
C VAL A 61 -5.96 6.71 -7.03
N MET A 62 -6.07 6.57 -8.36
CA MET A 62 -5.90 5.27 -9.04
C MET A 62 -4.46 5.01 -9.49
N GLU A 63 -3.54 5.92 -9.22
CA GLU A 63 -2.12 5.74 -9.53
C GLU A 63 -1.37 5.16 -8.32
N PRO A 64 -0.47 4.19 -8.54
CA PRO A 64 0.32 3.64 -7.46
C PRO A 64 1.30 4.69 -6.92
N VAL A 65 1.39 4.77 -5.59
CA VAL A 65 2.36 5.61 -4.91
C VAL A 65 3.73 4.92 -4.94
N PRO A 66 4.77 5.58 -5.47
CA PRO A 66 6.11 5.01 -5.48
C PRO A 66 6.59 4.81 -4.03
N LEU A 67 7.17 3.64 -3.77
CA LEU A 67 7.84 3.33 -2.51
C LEU A 67 9.35 3.30 -2.73
N THR A 68 10.09 3.65 -1.69
CA THR A 68 11.54 3.45 -1.63
C THR A 68 11.89 1.96 -1.60
N GLU A 69 13.17 1.61 -1.78
CA GLU A 69 13.66 0.23 -1.71
C GLU A 69 13.31 -0.46 -0.38
N ASN A 70 13.22 0.33 0.70
CA ASN A 70 12.84 -0.15 2.03
C ASN A 70 11.32 -0.23 2.24
N GLY A 71 10.52 0.08 1.22
CA GLY A 71 9.06 0.11 1.29
C GLY A 71 8.50 1.31 2.05
N LEU A 72 9.26 2.39 2.21
CA LEU A 72 8.78 3.63 2.83
C LEU A 72 8.28 4.61 1.77
N LEU A 73 7.40 5.54 2.16
CA LEU A 73 7.08 6.69 1.33
C LEU A 73 8.33 7.54 1.09
N PRO A 74 8.52 8.12 -0.11
CA PRO A 74 9.59 9.07 -0.37
C PRO A 74 9.50 10.28 0.58
N PRO A 75 10.62 10.85 1.05
CA PRO A 75 10.60 12.03 1.92
C PRO A 75 9.83 13.23 1.35
N GLU A 76 9.82 13.36 0.03
CA GLU A 76 9.11 14.39 -0.72
C GLU A 76 7.61 14.13 -0.90
N TYR A 77 7.12 12.95 -0.52
CA TYR A 77 5.71 12.61 -0.64
C TYR A 77 4.88 13.36 0.41
N VAL A 78 4.09 14.33 -0.04
CA VAL A 78 3.18 15.09 0.82
C VAL A 78 1.80 14.42 0.83
N LEU A 79 1.45 13.83 1.97
CA LEU A 79 0.13 13.25 2.19
C LEU A 79 -0.93 14.37 2.31
N GLN A 80 -1.97 14.32 1.48
CA GLN A 80 -2.99 15.37 1.44
C GLN A 80 -4.02 15.23 2.57
N ASP A 81 -4.50 14.01 2.82
CA ASP A 81 -5.39 13.68 3.95
C ASP A 81 -4.62 12.77 4.92
N PRO A 82 -4.28 13.22 6.14
CA PRO A 82 -3.56 12.40 7.13
C PRO A 82 -4.35 11.16 7.56
N GLU A 83 -5.66 11.15 7.34
CA GLU A 83 -6.58 10.06 7.69
C GLU A 83 -6.93 9.19 6.47
N SER A 84 -6.09 9.22 5.43
CA SER A 84 -6.26 8.41 4.23
C SER A 84 -6.27 6.90 4.53
N HIS A 85 -6.97 6.15 3.69
CA HIS A 85 -6.84 4.70 3.62
C HIS A 85 -5.64 4.31 2.75
N TYR A 86 -4.83 3.40 3.27
CA TYR A 86 -3.74 2.77 2.54
C TYR A 86 -4.20 1.41 2.01
N ILE A 87 -4.00 1.18 0.72
CA ILE A 87 -4.28 -0.09 0.06
C ILE A 87 -2.96 -0.72 -0.37
N TYR A 88 -2.58 -1.78 0.33
CA TYR A 88 -1.40 -2.57 0.02
C TYR A 88 -1.78 -3.72 -0.90
N PHE A 89 -1.31 -3.68 -2.15
CA PHE A 89 -1.33 -4.80 -3.07
C PHE A 89 -0.04 -5.60 -2.91
N CYS A 90 -0.13 -6.75 -2.24
CA CYS A 90 1.00 -7.64 -1.99
C CYS A 90 0.93 -8.81 -2.97
N LYS A 91 1.70 -8.75 -4.06
CA LYS A 91 1.79 -9.85 -5.02
C LYS A 91 2.85 -10.84 -4.56
N LYS A 92 2.49 -12.10 -4.39
CA LYS A 92 3.44 -13.17 -4.07
C LYS A 92 4.36 -13.38 -5.27
N MET A 93 5.66 -13.29 -5.03
CA MET A 93 6.68 -13.58 -6.03
C MET A 93 6.92 -15.09 -6.12
N GLU A 94 7.55 -15.53 -7.21
CA GLU A 94 8.13 -16.87 -7.25
C GLU A 94 9.25 -16.94 -6.20
N GLY A 95 9.20 -17.97 -5.37
CA GLY A 95 10.18 -18.26 -4.33
C GLY A 95 11.00 -19.49 -4.72
#